data_AF-A0A0Q7T4E0-F1
#
_entry.id   AF-A0A0Q7T4E0-F1
#
_cell.length_a   1.000
_cell.length_b   1.000
_cell.length_c   1.000
_cell.angle_alpha   90.00
_cell.angle_beta   90.00
_cell.angle_gamma   90.00
#
_symmetry.space_group_name_H-M   'P 1'
#
loop_
_entity.id
_entity.type
_entity.pdbx_description
1 polymer ?
#
loop_
_entity_poly.entity_id
_entity_poly.type
_entity_poly.pdbx_seq_one_letter_code
_entity_poly.pdbx_strand_id
1 'polypeptide(L)'
;MSTSNHRHSHHPGRAQAGAALLALSLLSSCGGGAEALIIPLFEFGFSGTTGATKVDMFFVPDTPTSSSGSFSGVNVSINGAPSILYDGTYANCTFTLSLHAGSVAAPIAAGYNGRFLSNDSIELAPTSGAGLPTLTLKRLGTSQRQMGC
;
A
#
# COMPACT_ATOMS: atom_id res chain seq x y z
N MET A 1 -0.37 -81.28 52.36
CA MET A 1 -0.57 -81.62 50.93
C MET A 1 -0.24 -80.37 50.14
N SER A 2 0.94 -80.32 49.49
CA SER A 2 1.16 -80.64 48.05
C SER A 2 0.38 -79.70 47.13
N THR A 3 0.91 -78.99 46.14
CA THR A 3 2.22 -78.92 45.42
C THR A 3 2.13 -77.63 44.56
N SER A 4 3.15 -76.78 44.47
CA SER A 4 4.14 -76.76 43.35
C SER A 4 3.52 -76.71 41.95
N ASN A 5 3.66 -75.62 41.18
CA ASN A 5 4.81 -75.35 40.28
C ASN A 5 4.51 -74.37 39.11
N HIS A 6 5.57 -73.64 38.74
CA HIS A 6 5.84 -72.83 37.56
C HIS A 6 5.19 -73.22 36.20
N ARG A 7 4.95 -72.19 35.35
CA ARG A 7 5.57 -72.10 34.01
C ARG A 7 5.53 -70.69 33.38
N HIS A 8 6.65 -70.35 32.76
CA HIS A 8 6.90 -69.26 31.81
C HIS A 8 6.20 -69.49 30.45
N SER A 9 5.85 -68.41 29.73
CA SER A 9 6.53 -67.99 28.47
C SER A 9 5.66 -67.11 27.53
N HIS A 10 6.27 -65.99 27.11
CA HIS A 10 6.32 -65.28 25.82
C HIS A 10 5.08 -64.92 24.94
N HIS A 11 5.07 -63.61 24.60
CA HIS A 11 4.55 -62.80 23.46
C HIS A 11 4.26 -63.51 22.11
N PRO A 12 3.61 -62.88 21.08
CA PRO A 12 3.31 -61.44 20.83
C PRO A 12 1.91 -61.14 20.24
N GLY A 13 1.60 -59.86 19.94
CA GLY A 13 0.67 -59.57 18.82
C GLY A 13 -0.26 -58.36 18.93
N ARG A 14 0.25 -57.20 18.50
CA ARG A 14 -0.41 -56.16 17.68
C ARG A 14 -1.75 -55.53 18.09
N ALA A 15 -1.61 -54.21 18.27
CA ALA A 15 -2.35 -53.14 17.60
C ALA A 15 -3.76 -52.80 18.11
N GLN A 16 -3.85 -51.65 18.77
CA GLN A 16 -4.91 -50.71 18.44
C GLN A 16 -4.44 -49.26 18.62
N ALA A 17 -4.79 -48.47 17.62
CA ALA A 17 -4.40 -47.10 17.42
C ALA A 17 -4.95 -46.17 18.50
N GLY A 18 -4.09 -45.28 18.99
CA GLY A 18 -4.46 -44.14 19.81
C GLY A 18 -3.66 -42.94 19.34
N ALA A 19 -4.22 -42.20 18.38
CA ALA A 19 -3.69 -40.92 17.95
C ALA A 19 -3.78 -39.94 19.13
N ALA A 20 -2.63 -39.55 19.67
CA ALA A 20 -2.51 -38.47 20.64
C ALA A 20 -1.77 -37.30 19.96
N LEU A 21 -2.57 -36.32 19.54
CA LEU A 21 -2.18 -34.97 19.22
C LEU A 21 -1.55 -34.30 20.45
N LEU A 22 -0.32 -33.78 20.31
CA LEU A 22 0.29 -32.69 21.11
C LEU A 22 1.56 -32.29 20.33
N ALA A 23 1.50 -31.32 19.42
CA ALA A 23 1.53 -29.89 19.68
C ALA A 23 2.97 -29.34 19.87
N LEU A 24 3.33 -28.48 18.91
CA LEU A 24 4.10 -27.25 19.08
C LEU A 24 5.59 -27.39 19.45
N SER A 25 6.47 -27.15 18.47
CA SER A 25 7.50 -26.08 18.52
C SER A 25 8.59 -26.23 17.45
N LEU A 26 8.21 -26.46 16.19
CA LEU A 26 9.16 -26.42 15.06
C LEU A 26 8.51 -25.69 13.88
N LEU A 27 8.48 -24.36 13.94
CA LEU A 27 8.37 -23.39 12.84
C LEU A 27 8.63 -22.01 13.50
N SER A 28 9.87 -21.57 13.73
CA SER A 28 10.68 -20.90 12.72
C SER A 28 9.88 -20.12 11.67
N SER A 29 8.96 -19.24 12.08
CA SER A 29 8.64 -18.06 11.27
C SER A 29 9.59 -16.92 11.67
N CYS A 30 10.88 -17.09 11.35
CA CYS A 30 11.71 -15.98 10.92
C CYS A 30 11.15 -15.57 9.56
N GLY A 31 10.02 -14.88 9.59
CA GLY A 31 9.35 -14.34 8.44
C GLY A 31 9.15 -12.88 8.76
N GLY A 32 10.24 -12.11 8.66
CA GLY A 32 10.15 -10.71 8.30
C GLY A 32 9.54 -10.64 6.91
N GLY A 33 8.26 -10.99 6.80
CA GLY A 33 7.47 -10.62 5.66
C GLY A 33 7.48 -9.12 5.70
N ALA A 34 8.13 -8.50 4.72
CA ALA A 34 7.76 -7.16 4.34
C ALA A 34 6.24 -7.22 4.22
N GLU A 35 5.53 -6.68 5.21
CA GLU A 35 4.11 -6.48 5.06
C GLU A 35 4.03 -5.66 3.80
N ALA A 36 3.55 -6.29 2.73
CA ALA A 36 3.20 -5.57 1.55
C ALA A 36 2.17 -4.57 2.06
N LEU A 37 2.61 -3.33 2.25
CA LEU A 37 1.79 -2.16 2.48
C LEU A 37 1.00 -2.02 1.18
N ILE A 38 0.03 -2.91 1.02
CA ILE A 38 -0.96 -2.89 -0.03
C ILE A 38 -1.79 -1.68 0.36
N ILE A 39 -1.43 -0.54 -0.21
CA ILE A 39 -2.27 0.63 -0.22
C ILE A 39 -3.29 0.31 -1.32
N PRO A 40 -4.51 -0.15 -1.02
CA PRO A 40 -5.50 -0.24 -2.07
C PRO A 40 -5.83 1.21 -2.45
N LEU A 41 -5.22 1.66 -3.54
CA LEU A 41 -5.44 2.97 -4.12
C LEU A 41 -6.79 2.95 -4.84
N PHE A 42 -7.90 2.96 -4.09
CA PHE A 42 -9.15 3.45 -4.64
C PHE A 42 -8.97 4.93 -5.01
N GLU A 43 -9.76 5.46 -5.94
CA GLU A 43 -9.67 6.86 -6.37
C GLU A 43 -9.49 7.82 -5.17
N PHE A 44 -8.41 8.59 -5.17
CA PHE A 44 -8.05 9.46 -4.06
C PHE A 44 -8.00 10.92 -4.48
N GLY A 45 -8.84 11.73 -3.83
CA GLY A 45 -8.76 13.18 -3.88
C GLY A 45 -7.86 13.75 -2.79
N PHE A 46 -7.05 14.73 -3.15
CA PHE A 46 -6.25 15.56 -2.24
C PHE A 46 -6.52 17.03 -2.53
N SER A 47 -6.50 17.87 -1.51
CA SER A 47 -6.64 19.32 -1.65
C SER A 47 -5.69 20.07 -0.74
N GLY A 48 -5.33 21.28 -1.15
CA GLY A 48 -4.49 22.16 -0.36
C GLY A 48 -4.41 23.54 -0.96
N THR A 49 -3.58 24.38 -0.36
CA THR A 49 -3.33 25.72 -0.85
C THR A 49 -1.83 26.00 -0.89
N THR A 50 -1.43 26.86 -1.83
CA THR A 50 -0.09 27.46 -1.87
C THR A 50 -0.25 28.95 -2.13
N GLY A 51 0.03 29.75 -1.10
CA GLY A 51 -0.42 31.15 -1.08
C GLY A 51 -1.94 31.24 -1.23
N ALA A 52 -2.40 32.03 -2.21
CA ALA A 52 -3.82 32.21 -2.51
C ALA A 52 -4.40 31.15 -3.47
N THR A 53 -3.57 30.22 -3.96
CA THR A 53 -3.97 29.24 -4.97
C THR A 53 -4.47 27.96 -4.31
N LYS A 54 -5.72 27.58 -4.56
CA LYS A 54 -6.27 26.27 -4.21
C LYS A 54 -5.88 25.24 -5.27
N VAL A 55 -5.47 24.06 -4.81
CA VAL A 55 -5.12 22.91 -5.65
C VAL A 55 -5.96 21.74 -5.20
N ASP A 56 -6.65 21.09 -6.13
CA ASP A 56 -7.35 19.82 -5.94
C ASP A 56 -6.75 18.80 -6.91
N MET A 57 -6.45 17.59 -6.45
CA MET A 57 -5.79 16.55 -7.23
C MET A 57 -6.48 15.20 -7.00
N PHE A 58 -6.84 14.50 -8.07
CA PHE A 58 -7.51 13.20 -8.02
C PHE A 58 -6.70 12.15 -8.76
N PHE A 59 -6.30 11.10 -8.06
CA PHE A 59 -5.52 9.98 -8.59
C PHE A 59 -6.44 8.82 -8.96
N VAL A 60 -6.29 8.31 -10.18
CA VAL A 60 -6.97 7.12 -10.69
C VAL A 60 -5.89 6.12 -11.15
N PRO A 61 -5.52 5.13 -10.33
CA PRO A 61 -4.53 4.13 -10.70
C PRO A 61 -5.15 3.03 -11.57
N ASP A 62 -4.35 2.50 -12.49
CA ASP A 62 -4.79 1.44 -13.40
C ASP A 62 -5.00 0.10 -12.65
N THR A 63 -4.20 -0.12 -11.62
CA THR A 63 -4.19 -1.34 -10.79
C THR A 63 -4.30 -0.99 -9.31
N PRO A 64 -5.50 -0.64 -8.82
CA PRO A 64 -5.72 -0.07 -7.49
C PRO A 64 -5.34 -1.01 -6.33
N THR A 65 -5.05 -2.28 -6.58
CA THR A 65 -4.70 -3.28 -5.56
C THR A 65 -3.19 -3.56 -5.44
N SER A 66 -2.36 -2.94 -6.28
CA SER A 66 -0.90 -3.13 -6.28
C SER A 66 -0.18 -2.02 -5.53
N SER A 67 0.96 -2.31 -4.90
CA SER A 67 1.86 -1.31 -4.29
C SER A 67 2.72 -0.57 -5.32
N SER A 68 2.64 -0.96 -6.59
CA SER A 68 3.27 -0.27 -7.72
C SER A 68 2.40 -0.33 -8.98
N GLY A 69 2.52 0.67 -9.84
CA GLY A 69 1.73 0.76 -11.05
C GLY A 69 1.83 2.12 -11.72
N SER A 70 0.81 2.42 -12.53
CA SER A 70 0.68 3.65 -13.30
C SER A 70 -0.64 4.36 -12.99
N PHE A 71 -0.66 5.67 -13.25
CA PHE A 71 -1.87 6.49 -13.29
C PHE A 71 -2.15 6.88 -14.75
N SER A 72 -3.27 6.45 -15.33
CA SER A 72 -3.73 6.92 -16.65
C SER A 72 -4.63 8.16 -16.54
N GLY A 73 -4.12 9.25 -15.97
CA GLY A 73 -4.85 10.50 -15.84
C GLY A 73 -5.13 10.90 -14.38
N VAL A 74 -4.15 11.53 -13.76
CA VAL A 74 -4.33 12.32 -12.54
C VAL A 74 -4.93 13.66 -12.92
N ASN A 75 -6.10 13.97 -12.36
CA ASN A 75 -6.80 15.22 -12.60
C ASN A 75 -6.34 16.27 -11.60
N VAL A 76 -5.85 17.41 -12.07
CA VAL A 76 -5.43 18.55 -11.23
C VAL A 76 -6.27 19.77 -11.55
N SER A 77 -7.04 20.26 -10.60
CA SER A 77 -7.78 21.52 -10.72
C SER A 77 -7.13 22.61 -9.89
N ILE A 78 -7.01 23.81 -10.47
CA ILE A 78 -6.43 24.98 -9.82
C ILE A 78 -7.50 26.05 -9.71
N ASN A 79 -7.81 26.49 -8.49
CA ASN A 79 -8.87 27.46 -8.23
C ASN A 79 -10.23 27.10 -8.85
N GLY A 80 -10.54 25.80 -8.98
CA GLY A 80 -11.78 25.32 -9.62
C GLY A 80 -11.81 25.42 -11.15
N ALA A 81 -10.67 25.74 -11.79
CA ALA A 81 -10.53 25.71 -13.24
C ALA A 81 -10.63 24.27 -13.79
N PRO A 82 -10.82 24.10 -15.12
CA PRO A 82 -10.81 22.78 -15.75
C PRO A 82 -9.57 21.97 -15.39
N SER A 83 -9.74 20.65 -15.27
CA SER A 83 -8.67 19.74 -14.86
C SER A 83 -7.53 19.71 -15.90
N ILE A 84 -6.31 19.84 -15.40
CA ILE A 84 -5.07 19.53 -16.11
C ILE A 84 -4.77 18.06 -15.87
N LEU A 85 -4.42 17.33 -16.92
CA LEU A 85 -4.15 15.89 -16.84
C LEU A 85 -2.66 15.61 -16.72
N TYR A 86 -2.32 14.67 -15.84
CA TYR A 86 -0.99 14.10 -15.69
C TYR A 86 -1.04 12.59 -15.84
N ASP A 87 0.00 12.02 -16.42
CA ASP A 87 0.29 10.60 -16.29
C ASP A 87 1.34 10.41 -15.20
N GLY A 88 1.47 9.18 -14.69
CA GLY A 88 2.48 8.92 -13.70
C GLY A 88 2.69 7.46 -13.39
N THR A 89 3.68 7.21 -12.55
CA THR A 89 3.95 5.89 -11.96
C THR A 89 4.06 6.03 -10.46
N TYR A 90 3.75 4.95 -9.75
CA TYR A 90 3.93 4.86 -8.31
C TYR A 90 4.59 3.55 -7.92
N ALA A 91 5.36 3.60 -6.84
CA ALA A 91 5.94 2.42 -6.21
C ALA A 91 6.13 2.72 -4.73
N ASN A 92 5.62 1.84 -3.88
CA ASN A 92 5.65 2.01 -2.43
C ASN A 92 4.99 3.35 -2.02
N CYS A 93 5.75 4.24 -1.39
CA CYS A 93 5.29 5.53 -0.89
C CYS A 93 5.66 6.70 -1.80
N THR A 94 6.20 6.46 -2.99
CA THR A 94 6.60 7.51 -3.92
C THR A 94 5.88 7.38 -5.25
N PHE A 95 5.76 8.51 -5.94
CA PHE A 95 5.20 8.56 -7.27
C PHE A 95 5.87 9.66 -8.10
N THR A 96 5.76 9.55 -9.41
CA THR A 96 6.19 10.58 -10.35
C THR A 96 5.02 10.95 -11.24
N LEU A 97 4.87 12.24 -11.53
CA LEU A 97 3.86 12.77 -12.43
C LEU A 97 4.54 13.54 -13.56
N SER A 98 4.03 13.37 -14.78
CA SER A 98 4.40 14.15 -15.95
C SER A 98 3.15 14.63 -16.65
N LEU A 99 3.16 15.87 -17.10
CA LEU A 99 2.05 16.49 -17.79
C LEU A 99 1.64 15.63 -18.99
N HIS A 100 0.36 15.29 -19.08
CA HIS A 100 -0.16 14.51 -20.18
C HIS A 100 0.03 15.28 -21.50
N ALA A 101 0.37 14.57 -22.57
CA ALA A 101 0.61 15.18 -23.87
C ALA A 101 -0.61 16.02 -24.31
N GLY A 102 -0.37 17.28 -24.68
CA GLY A 102 -1.43 18.22 -25.08
C GLY A 102 -2.09 19.00 -23.94
N SER A 103 -1.74 18.74 -22.68
CA SER A 103 -2.16 19.58 -21.55
C SER A 103 -1.28 20.83 -21.40
N VAL A 104 -1.80 21.87 -20.76
CA VAL A 104 -1.08 23.13 -20.48
C VAL A 104 -0.74 23.21 -19.00
N ALA A 105 0.54 23.39 -18.68
CA ALA A 105 1.03 23.32 -17.30
C ALA A 105 0.66 24.55 -16.45
N ALA A 106 0.61 25.76 -17.01
CA ALA A 106 0.52 26.97 -16.18
C ALA A 106 -0.80 27.05 -15.37
N PRO A 107 -0.77 27.37 -14.06
CA PRO A 107 0.39 27.83 -13.25
C PRO A 107 1.16 26.72 -12.49
N ILE A 108 0.93 25.44 -12.79
CA ILE A 108 1.62 24.29 -12.18
C ILE A 108 2.82 23.83 -13.01
N ALA A 109 3.70 23.03 -12.39
CA ALA A 109 4.91 22.52 -13.02
C ALA A 109 4.59 21.39 -14.01
N ALA A 110 5.41 21.20 -15.04
CA ALA A 110 5.19 20.15 -16.04
C ALA A 110 5.46 18.74 -15.50
N GLY A 111 6.16 18.63 -14.37
CA GLY A 111 6.40 17.35 -13.70
C GLY A 111 6.59 17.50 -12.20
N TYR A 112 6.30 16.42 -11.49
CA TYR A 112 6.42 16.34 -10.03
C TYR A 112 7.01 14.99 -9.60
N ASN A 113 7.86 15.03 -8.58
CA ASN A 113 8.14 13.88 -7.73
C ASN A 113 7.27 14.02 -6.49
N GLY A 114 6.52 12.98 -6.16
CA GLY A 114 5.62 12.96 -5.03
C GLY A 114 5.89 11.83 -4.05
N ARG A 115 5.39 12.01 -2.83
CA ARG A 115 5.33 10.97 -1.81
C ARG A 115 4.03 10.99 -1.04
N PHE A 116 3.52 9.81 -0.74
CA PHE A 116 2.45 9.60 0.24
C PHE A 116 3.05 9.68 1.64
N LEU A 117 2.38 10.42 2.52
CA LEU A 117 2.76 10.60 3.92
C LEU A 117 1.77 9.88 4.83
N SER A 118 2.25 9.44 5.98
CA SER A 118 1.48 8.70 7.00
C SER A 118 0.27 9.45 7.57
N ASN A 119 0.22 10.77 7.40
CA ASN A 119 -0.77 11.68 7.95
C ASN A 119 -1.86 12.10 6.94
N ASP A 120 -2.27 11.18 6.07
CA ASP A 120 -3.28 11.44 5.04
C ASP A 120 -2.92 12.60 4.10
N SER A 121 -1.62 12.73 3.78
CA SER A 121 -1.12 13.83 2.95
C SER A 121 -0.24 13.31 1.83
N ILE A 122 -0.06 14.15 0.82
CA ILE A 122 0.99 13.98 -0.17
C ILE A 122 1.87 15.21 -0.16
N GLU A 123 3.15 15.01 -0.45
CA GLU A 123 4.08 16.07 -0.79
C GLU A 123 4.46 15.93 -2.26
N LEU A 124 4.52 17.05 -2.98
CA LEU A 124 4.83 17.13 -4.40
C LEU A 124 5.92 18.18 -4.61
N ALA A 125 7.10 17.76 -5.05
CA ALA A 125 8.18 18.66 -5.44
C ALA A 125 8.24 18.79 -6.96
N PRO A 126 8.23 20.02 -7.52
CA PRO A 126 8.31 20.21 -8.96
C PRO A 126 9.67 19.73 -9.50
N THR A 127 9.66 19.02 -10.63
CA THR A 127 10.87 18.50 -11.28
C THR A 127 11.21 19.19 -12.60
N SER A 128 10.22 19.80 -13.25
CA SER A 128 10.41 20.49 -14.53
C SER A 128 9.36 21.59 -14.75
N GLY A 129 9.77 22.64 -15.46
CA GLY A 129 8.92 23.81 -15.75
C GLY A 129 8.87 24.84 -14.61
N ALA A 130 8.43 26.05 -14.94
CA ALA A 130 8.05 27.04 -13.94
C ALA A 130 6.67 26.66 -13.38
N GLY A 131 6.51 26.62 -12.07
CA GLY A 131 5.26 26.23 -11.44
C GLY A 131 5.23 26.57 -9.96
N LEU A 132 4.13 26.17 -9.31
CA LEU A 132 3.97 26.30 -7.87
C LEU A 132 5.14 25.64 -7.10
N PRO A 133 5.51 26.17 -5.92
CA PRO A 133 6.53 25.54 -5.07
C PRO A 133 6.07 24.16 -4.60
N THR A 134 6.91 23.47 -3.82
CA THR A 134 6.54 22.19 -3.20
C THR A 134 5.17 22.28 -2.54
N LEU A 135 4.27 21.40 -2.95
CA LEU A 135 2.90 21.34 -2.45
C LEU A 135 2.81 20.29 -1.35
N THR A 136 2.03 20.58 -0.31
CA THR A 136 1.58 19.57 0.64
C THR A 136 0.07 19.57 0.63
N LEU A 137 -0.54 18.49 0.13
CA LEU A 137 -1.98 18.37 -0.04
C LEU A 137 -2.52 17.35 0.95
N LYS A 138 -3.72 17.59 1.48
CA LYS A 138 -4.43 16.75 2.44
C LYS A 138 -5.54 15.97 1.74
N ARG A 139 -5.75 14.72 2.14
CA ARG A 139 -6.82 13.86 1.63
C ARG A 139 -8.19 14.55 1.75
N LEU A 140 -9.01 14.41 0.72
CA LEU A 140 -10.42 14.79 0.73
C LEU A 140 -11.25 13.74 1.49
N GLY A 141 -12.05 14.19 2.46
CA GLY A 141 -12.94 13.34 3.27
C GLY A 141 -12.40 12.92 4.64
N THR A 142 -13.30 12.43 5.51
CA THR A 142 -13.03 12.10 6.93
C THR A 142 -12.69 10.64 7.19
N SER A 143 -12.67 9.79 6.16
CA SER A 143 -12.30 8.38 6.31
C SER A 143 -10.79 8.28 6.48
N GLN A 144 -10.34 8.50 7.73
CA GLN A 144 -9.01 8.17 8.20
C GLN A 144 -8.80 6.68 7.91
N ARG A 145 -7.96 6.36 6.94
CA ARG A 145 -7.33 5.05 6.92
C ARG A 145 -6.09 5.16 7.78
N GLN A 146 -5.75 4.10 8.52
CA GLN A 146 -4.36 3.90 8.92
C GLN A 146 -3.55 3.75 7.62
N MET A 147 -3.05 4.87 7.13
CA MET A 147 -2.17 4.91 5.99
C MET A 147 -0.76 4.72 6.49
N GLY A 148 -0.27 3.48 6.35
CA GLY A 148 1.15 3.19 6.48
C GLY A 148 1.86 3.61 5.19
N CYS A 149 2.44 4.80 5.23
CA CYS A 149 3.87 4.97 4.99
C CYS A 149 4.48 5.26 6.37
#